data_AF-A0A9D6NQX9-F1
#
_entry.id   AF-A0A9D6NQX9-F1
#
_cell.length_a   1.000
_cell.length_b   1.000
_cell.length_c   1.000
_cell.angle_alpha   90.00
_cell.angle_beta   90.00
_cell.angle_gamma   90.00
#
_symmetry.space_group_name_H-M   'P 1'
#
loop_
_entity.id
_entity.type
_entity.pdbx_description
1 polymer ?
#
loop_
_entity_poly.entity_id
_entity_poly.type
_entity_poly.pdbx_seq_one_letter_code
_entity_poly.pdbx_strand_id
1 'polypeptide(L)'
;MELVKYSAPEWLTDSELVELETVDHPRMAVQVKLAELLTTPFISNRRYWQGIQPKRPVSDRLGPFLRVAFWNIARGERLDEILLALTGGAQFLQRMERGGVRRGSKGYQQTTEALTLLEAVDVLALNEVDLGLERSGYRDIVQELAGALGMNYAFGVEFIELAPLRLYSWEAEDSAKTNDGQAYRGLHGNAILSRYPIRSARIFQFTHQGFDWYIQEKQTFSFLDTLDRERRAASPIVQAMSFRQLRRGGRMALIAELDVPDVVEGTVTIVVTHLESRCRPTARRRQMRELLEHIRGVTHPVILAGDLNTSGRDSTPGRIHRDLLKLTASGPFWSWLAPRVKPGLGWLNDFVKGAPHGWAVERDPTCRGFLAANQERSLFDEIEQFRFDDGGRFDFRGDRERSMNQSMGPLANSNERTRMGFVPTSGAGWALGPIGRAKLDWILVKPYLRAPQDLPTTYRFAPHFGRTLRGLDDLSDHRPILVDLPFEEP
;
A
#
# COMPACT_ATOMS: atom_id res chain seq x y z
N MET A 1 -15.56 -28.02 -0.59
CA MET A 1 -15.28 -26.79 -1.37
C MET A 1 -14.10 -27.08 -2.25
N GLU A 2 -14.21 -26.85 -3.56
CA GLU A 2 -13.11 -27.06 -4.50
C GLU A 2 -12.23 -25.80 -4.51
N LEU A 3 -11.00 -25.92 -3.99
CA LEU A 3 -10.05 -24.81 -3.96
C LEU A 3 -9.33 -24.71 -5.31
N VAL A 4 -9.39 -23.54 -5.94
CA VAL A 4 -8.62 -23.25 -7.15
C VAL A 4 -7.13 -23.36 -6.84
N LYS A 5 -6.42 -24.27 -7.51
CA LYS A 5 -4.97 -24.44 -7.34
C LYS A 5 -4.19 -23.25 -7.89
N TYR A 6 -4.56 -22.79 -9.08
CA TYR A 6 -4.01 -21.60 -9.72
C TYR A 6 -5.01 -21.06 -10.75
N SER A 7 -5.19 -19.74 -10.79
CA SER A 7 -5.98 -19.04 -11.81
C SER A 7 -5.34 -17.68 -12.10
N ALA A 8 -5.40 -17.25 -13.35
CA ALA A 8 -4.85 -15.98 -13.81
C ALA A 8 -5.62 -15.52 -15.06
N PRO A 9 -5.86 -14.20 -15.25
CA PRO A 9 -6.33 -13.68 -16.52
C PRO A 9 -5.29 -13.84 -17.63
N GLU A 10 -5.72 -13.67 -18.88
CA GLU A 10 -4.80 -13.65 -20.01
C GLU A 10 -3.88 -12.43 -20.00
N TRP A 11 -2.63 -12.64 -20.41
CA TRP A 11 -1.64 -11.57 -20.53
C TRP A 11 -1.86 -10.74 -21.80
N LEU A 12 -1.70 -9.42 -21.69
CA LEU A 12 -1.53 -8.55 -22.86
C LEU A 12 -0.24 -8.92 -23.62
N THR A 13 -0.31 -8.89 -24.94
CA THR A 13 0.85 -9.04 -25.82
C THR A 13 1.60 -7.71 -25.95
N ASP A 14 2.86 -7.74 -26.42
CA ASP A 14 3.61 -6.50 -26.68
C ASP A 14 2.88 -5.55 -27.64
N SER A 15 2.25 -6.09 -28.69
CA SER A 15 1.49 -5.28 -29.64
C SER A 15 0.27 -4.60 -29.00
N GLU A 16 -0.40 -5.28 -28.07
CA GLU A 16 -1.54 -4.73 -27.32
C GLU A 16 -1.10 -3.67 -26.32
N LEU A 17 0.07 -3.86 -25.67
CA LEU A 17 0.65 -2.85 -24.77
C LEU A 17 1.04 -1.57 -25.53
N VAL A 18 1.66 -1.70 -26.70
CA VAL A 18 1.97 -0.54 -27.58
C VAL A 18 0.68 0.17 -28.00
N GLU A 19 -0.38 -0.59 -28.30
CA GLU A 19 -1.69 -0.01 -28.65
C GLU A 19 -2.30 0.78 -27.47
N LEU A 20 -2.25 0.24 -26.25
CA LEU A 20 -2.74 0.92 -25.04
C LEU A 20 -1.98 2.23 -24.72
N GLU A 21 -0.70 2.27 -25.09
CA GLU A 21 0.16 3.43 -24.93
C GLU A 21 -0.14 4.52 -25.95
N THR A 22 -0.19 4.14 -27.23
CA THR A 22 -0.22 5.07 -28.36
C THR A 22 -1.62 5.53 -28.76
N VAL A 23 -2.63 4.70 -28.54
CA VAL A 23 -4.01 4.98 -28.98
C VAL A 23 -4.88 5.27 -27.77
N ASP A 24 -5.54 6.44 -27.77
CA ASP A 24 -6.44 6.82 -26.67
C ASP A 24 -7.64 5.87 -26.55
N HIS A 25 -8.16 5.42 -27.70
CA HIS A 25 -9.25 4.45 -27.82
C HIS A 25 -8.78 3.19 -28.58
N PRO A 26 -8.21 2.19 -27.90
CA PRO A 26 -7.72 0.96 -28.54
C PRO A 26 -8.88 0.14 -29.12
N ARG A 27 -8.59 -0.88 -29.94
CA ARG A 27 -9.59 -1.78 -30.52
C ARG A 27 -10.38 -2.52 -29.43
N MET A 28 -11.62 -2.88 -29.73
CA MET A 28 -12.52 -3.53 -28.77
C MET A 28 -11.93 -4.79 -28.13
N ALA A 29 -11.23 -5.64 -28.90
CA ALA A 29 -10.57 -6.82 -28.35
C ALA A 29 -9.57 -6.49 -27.23
N VAL A 30 -8.78 -5.42 -27.40
CA VAL A 30 -7.81 -4.96 -26.40
C VAL A 30 -8.52 -4.34 -25.19
N GLN A 31 -9.62 -3.62 -25.40
CA GLN A 31 -10.44 -3.08 -24.32
C GLN A 31 -11.04 -4.19 -23.44
N VAL A 32 -11.60 -5.24 -24.05
CA VAL A 32 -12.17 -6.40 -23.33
C VAL A 32 -11.08 -7.08 -22.50
N LYS A 33 -9.94 -7.36 -23.11
CA LYS A 33 -8.81 -8.03 -22.43
C LYS A 33 -8.23 -7.17 -21.30
N LEU A 34 -8.13 -5.86 -21.49
CA LEU A 34 -7.75 -4.93 -20.43
C LEU A 34 -8.76 -4.96 -19.28
N ALA A 35 -10.06 -4.96 -19.57
CA ALA A 35 -11.10 -5.03 -18.56
C ALA A 35 -11.05 -6.34 -17.78
N GLU A 36 -10.87 -7.48 -18.46
CA GLU A 36 -10.69 -8.79 -17.81
C GLU A 36 -9.47 -8.80 -16.88
N LEU A 37 -8.33 -8.28 -17.34
CA LEU A 37 -7.10 -8.19 -16.54
C LEU A 37 -7.25 -7.30 -15.31
N LEU A 38 -8.00 -6.21 -15.40
CA LEU A 38 -8.26 -5.30 -14.28
C LEU A 38 -9.39 -5.76 -13.35
N THR A 39 -10.18 -6.79 -13.72
CA THR A 39 -11.32 -7.27 -12.91
C THR A 39 -11.15 -8.70 -12.40
N THR A 40 -10.20 -9.45 -12.96
CA THR A 40 -9.93 -10.86 -12.60
C THR A 40 -8.64 -10.96 -11.79
N PRO A 41 -8.68 -11.42 -10.54
CA PRO A 41 -7.47 -11.60 -9.75
C PRO A 41 -6.69 -12.86 -10.17
N PHE A 42 -5.38 -12.80 -9.98
CA PHE A 42 -4.52 -13.97 -9.94
C PHE A 42 -4.70 -14.66 -8.60
N ILE A 43 -4.83 -15.98 -8.58
CA ILE A 43 -4.99 -16.79 -7.37
C ILE A 43 -4.04 -17.97 -7.43
N SER A 44 -3.37 -18.29 -6.33
CA SER A 44 -2.53 -19.48 -6.21
C SER A 44 -2.64 -20.08 -4.81
N ASN A 45 -3.25 -21.28 -4.74
CA ASN A 45 -3.27 -22.12 -3.54
C ASN A 45 -2.20 -23.23 -3.58
N ARG A 46 -1.15 -23.07 -4.41
CA ARG A 46 -0.13 -24.12 -4.57
C ARG A 46 0.56 -24.50 -3.25
N ARG A 47 0.68 -23.56 -2.30
CA ARG A 47 1.35 -23.81 -1.01
C ARG A 47 0.50 -24.64 -0.06
N TYR A 48 -0.82 -24.47 -0.07
CA TYR A 48 -1.74 -25.37 0.61
C TYR A 48 -1.56 -26.83 0.15
N TRP A 49 -1.49 -27.06 -1.16
CA TRP A 49 -1.26 -28.41 -1.72
C TRP A 49 0.15 -28.96 -1.47
N GLN A 50 1.09 -28.13 -1.02
CA GLN A 50 2.43 -28.54 -0.56
C GLN A 50 2.45 -28.86 0.94
N GLY A 51 1.29 -28.81 1.62
CA GLY A 51 1.16 -29.12 3.04
C GLY A 51 1.55 -27.99 3.98
N ILE A 52 1.74 -26.76 3.47
CA ILE A 52 2.04 -25.62 4.34
C ILE A 52 0.87 -25.36 5.29
N GLN A 53 1.19 -25.19 6.56
CA GLN A 53 0.25 -24.86 7.62
C GLN A 53 0.40 -23.40 8.08
N PRO A 54 -0.68 -22.80 8.62
CA PRO A 54 -0.61 -21.56 9.38
C PRO A 54 0.35 -21.66 10.56
N LYS A 55 0.99 -20.55 10.91
CA LYS A 55 1.85 -20.48 12.11
C LYS A 55 1.04 -20.42 13.39
N ARG A 56 -0.13 -19.76 13.36
CA ARG A 56 -1.07 -19.68 14.49
C ARG A 56 -0.33 -19.37 15.81
N PRO A 57 0.36 -18.23 15.90
CA PRO A 57 1.15 -17.88 17.08
C PRO A 57 0.30 -17.88 18.35
N VAL A 58 0.95 -18.14 19.48
CA VAL A 58 0.33 -18.23 20.81
C VAL A 58 1.05 -17.29 21.77
N SER A 59 0.30 -16.63 22.65
CA SER A 59 0.86 -15.86 23.77
C SER A 59 0.02 -16.01 25.02
N ASP A 60 0.64 -15.85 26.20
CA ASP A 60 -0.06 -15.94 27.49
C ASP A 60 -1.22 -14.94 27.63
N ARG A 61 -1.17 -13.82 26.88
CA ARG A 61 -2.17 -12.74 26.95
C ARG A 61 -3.31 -12.87 25.95
N LEU A 62 -3.13 -13.63 24.87
CA LEU A 62 -4.10 -13.69 23.76
C LEU A 62 -4.56 -15.11 23.45
N GLY A 63 -3.95 -16.13 24.07
CA GLY A 63 -4.07 -17.50 23.59
C GLY A 63 -3.56 -17.62 22.15
N PRO A 64 -4.12 -18.52 21.32
CA PRO A 64 -3.84 -18.58 19.89
C PRO A 64 -4.47 -17.40 19.15
N PHE A 65 -3.73 -16.80 18.21
CA PHE A 65 -4.19 -15.64 17.45
C PHE A 65 -3.75 -15.67 15.98
N LEU A 66 -4.46 -14.92 15.15
CA LEU A 66 -4.07 -14.61 13.78
C LEU A 66 -3.17 -13.36 13.79
N ARG A 67 -1.97 -13.47 13.23
CA ARG A 67 -1.08 -12.31 13.04
C ARG A 67 -1.16 -11.80 11.62
N VAL A 68 -1.55 -10.53 11.48
CA VAL A 68 -1.71 -9.88 10.17
C VAL A 68 -0.78 -8.69 10.06
N ALA A 69 -0.04 -8.64 8.96
CA ALA A 69 0.78 -7.50 8.59
C ALA A 69 0.28 -6.83 7.32
N PHE A 70 0.47 -5.52 7.24
CA PHE A 70 0.30 -4.74 6.03
C PHE A 70 1.60 -4.02 5.69
N TRP A 71 1.96 -3.98 4.40
CA TRP A 71 3.13 -3.25 3.93
C TRP A 71 2.94 -2.73 2.51
N ASN A 72 3.02 -1.40 2.32
CA ASN A 72 3.32 -0.84 1.01
C ASN A 72 4.82 -1.05 0.73
N ILE A 73 5.16 -1.86 -0.27
CA ILE A 73 6.55 -2.28 -0.54
C ILE A 73 7.25 -1.43 -1.60
N ALA A 74 6.69 -0.26 -1.93
CA ALA A 74 7.29 0.70 -2.86
C ALA A 74 7.70 0.04 -4.18
N ARG A 75 6.76 -0.66 -4.84
CA ARG A 75 6.97 -1.34 -6.13
C ARG A 75 7.93 -2.52 -6.07
N GLY A 76 8.41 -2.90 -4.88
CA GLY A 76 9.39 -3.96 -4.69
C GLY A 76 10.79 -3.60 -5.19
N GLU A 77 11.15 -2.31 -5.24
CA GLU A 77 12.47 -1.85 -5.70
C GLU A 77 13.64 -2.47 -4.93
N ARG A 78 13.42 -2.89 -3.68
CA ARG A 78 14.38 -3.57 -2.80
C ARG A 78 13.99 -5.01 -2.47
N LEU A 79 13.43 -5.72 -3.44
CA LEU A 79 12.87 -7.07 -3.24
C LEU A 79 13.83 -8.03 -2.51
N ASP A 80 15.12 -8.06 -2.86
CA ASP A 80 16.06 -9.00 -2.23
C ASP A 80 16.29 -8.71 -0.74
N GLU A 81 16.30 -7.43 -0.34
CA GLU A 81 16.39 -7.08 1.08
C GLU A 81 15.08 -7.28 1.83
N ILE A 82 13.95 -7.06 1.16
CA ILE A 82 12.62 -7.39 1.71
C ILE A 82 12.52 -8.90 1.95
N LEU A 83 12.90 -9.72 0.97
CA LEU A 83 12.96 -11.19 1.10
C LEU A 83 13.87 -11.59 2.27
N LEU A 84 15.08 -11.04 2.34
CA LEU A 84 16.02 -11.32 3.43
C LEU A 84 15.44 -10.95 4.81
N ALA A 85 14.74 -9.82 4.92
CA ALA A 85 14.08 -9.41 6.15
C ALA A 85 12.94 -10.37 6.54
N LEU A 86 12.20 -10.88 5.57
CA LEU A 86 11.03 -11.73 5.79
C LEU A 86 11.36 -13.20 6.02
N THR A 87 12.49 -13.70 5.50
CA THR A 87 12.85 -15.14 5.57
C THR A 87 14.16 -15.43 6.30
N GLY A 88 15.02 -14.43 6.52
CA GLY A 88 16.41 -14.63 6.94
C GLY A 88 16.88 -13.64 7.99
N GLY A 89 16.11 -13.41 9.05
CA GLY A 89 16.37 -12.36 10.05
C GLY A 89 17.79 -12.36 10.63
N ALA A 90 18.37 -13.53 10.93
CA ALA A 90 19.74 -13.63 11.43
C ALA A 90 20.79 -13.14 10.40
N GLN A 91 20.59 -13.46 9.12
CA GLN A 91 21.44 -13.01 8.03
C GLN A 91 21.27 -11.51 7.79
N PHE A 92 20.05 -10.99 7.92
CA PHE A 92 19.75 -9.55 7.85
C PHE A 92 20.52 -8.78 8.93
N LEU A 93 20.46 -9.23 10.19
CA LEU A 93 21.18 -8.61 11.31
C LEU A 93 22.71 -8.68 11.12
N GLN A 94 23.22 -9.80 10.61
CA GLN A 94 24.65 -9.92 10.28
C GLN A 94 25.07 -8.91 9.20
N ARG A 95 24.23 -8.68 8.19
CA ARG A 95 24.48 -7.66 7.15
C ARG A 95 24.51 -6.26 7.75
N MET A 96 23.60 -5.94 8.67
CA MET A 96 23.60 -4.66 9.38
C MET A 96 24.87 -4.44 10.21
N GLU A 97 25.33 -5.47 10.93
CA GLU A 97 26.57 -5.40 11.71
C GLU A 97 27.79 -5.15 10.83
N ARG A 98 27.88 -5.85 9.69
CA ARG A 98 28.92 -5.60 8.68
C ARG A 98 28.84 -4.19 8.09
N GLY A 99 27.64 -3.64 7.99
CA GLY A 99 27.37 -2.25 7.61
C GLY A 99 27.65 -1.22 8.72
N GLY A 100 28.18 -1.63 9.87
CA GLY A 100 28.56 -0.73 10.95
C GLY A 100 27.47 -0.45 11.99
N VAL A 101 26.31 -1.11 11.92
CA VAL A 101 25.27 -0.98 12.95
C VAL A 101 25.70 -1.74 14.21
N ARG A 102 25.86 -1.02 15.32
CA ARG A 102 26.28 -1.61 16.60
C ARG A 102 25.19 -2.51 17.20
N ARG A 103 25.55 -3.75 17.57
CA ARG A 103 24.72 -4.64 18.41
C ARG A 103 24.26 -3.94 19.68
N GLY A 104 22.99 -4.09 20.02
CA GLY A 104 22.38 -3.47 21.19
C GLY A 104 22.05 -1.99 21.06
N SER A 105 22.36 -1.36 19.91
CA SER A 105 21.78 -0.04 19.61
C SER A 105 20.25 -0.12 19.51
N LYS A 106 19.57 1.00 19.76
CA LYS A 106 18.10 1.07 19.66
C LYS A 106 17.59 0.61 18.28
N GLY A 107 18.26 1.04 17.21
CA GLY A 107 17.91 0.62 15.84
C GLY A 107 18.05 -0.90 15.66
N TYR A 108 19.16 -1.48 16.11
CA TYR A 108 19.38 -2.93 16.06
C TYR A 108 18.30 -3.72 16.82
N GLN A 109 17.91 -3.27 18.02
CA GLN A 109 16.85 -3.89 18.81
C GLN A 109 15.49 -3.80 18.11
N GLN A 110 15.16 -2.64 17.55
CA GLN A 110 13.93 -2.42 16.79
C GLN A 110 13.86 -3.33 15.57
N THR A 111 14.95 -3.42 14.80
CA THR A 111 15.01 -4.35 13.67
C THR A 111 14.86 -5.79 14.12
N THR A 112 15.55 -6.21 15.19
CA THR A 112 15.46 -7.58 15.71
C THR A 112 14.02 -7.94 16.09
N GLU A 113 13.32 -7.04 16.78
CA GLU A 113 11.90 -7.20 17.12
C GLU A 113 11.04 -7.29 15.86
N ALA A 114 11.21 -6.37 14.91
CA ALA A 114 10.45 -6.34 13.66
C ALA A 114 10.60 -7.64 12.86
N LEU A 115 11.83 -8.14 12.70
CA LEU A 115 12.11 -9.39 12.00
C LEU A 115 11.43 -10.58 12.68
N THR A 116 11.50 -10.65 14.02
CA THR A 116 10.86 -11.72 14.81
C THR A 116 9.33 -11.70 14.65
N LEU A 117 8.74 -10.50 14.67
CA LEU A 117 7.30 -10.35 14.51
C LEU A 117 6.83 -10.70 13.10
N LEU A 118 7.54 -10.24 12.07
CA LEU A 118 7.24 -10.53 10.66
C LEU A 118 7.38 -12.01 10.33
N GLU A 119 8.37 -12.70 10.93
CA GLU A 119 8.51 -14.14 10.76
C GLU A 119 7.21 -14.86 11.17
N ALA A 120 6.57 -14.45 12.27
CA ALA A 120 5.35 -15.07 12.78
C ALA A 120 4.05 -14.67 12.04
N VAL A 121 4.12 -13.94 10.93
CA VAL A 121 2.94 -13.50 10.17
C VAL A 121 2.25 -14.68 9.46
N ASP A 122 0.92 -14.70 9.55
CA ASP A 122 0.05 -15.64 8.85
C ASP A 122 -0.56 -15.04 7.57
N VAL A 123 -0.86 -13.74 7.60
CA VAL A 123 -1.44 -12.99 6.47
C VAL A 123 -0.65 -11.70 6.25
N LEU A 124 -0.15 -11.49 5.03
CA LEU A 124 0.56 -10.30 4.61
C LEU A 124 -0.20 -9.62 3.47
N ALA A 125 -0.76 -8.45 3.77
CA ALA A 125 -1.40 -7.56 2.80
C ALA A 125 -0.37 -6.58 2.22
N LEU A 126 -0.37 -6.39 0.90
CA LEU A 126 0.62 -5.57 0.20
C LEU A 126 -0.03 -4.55 -0.74
N ASN A 127 0.46 -3.31 -0.68
CA ASN A 127 0.24 -2.31 -1.73
C ASN A 127 1.53 -2.09 -2.53
N GLU A 128 1.34 -1.50 -3.72
CA GLU A 128 2.41 -1.20 -4.68
C GLU A 128 3.27 -2.41 -5.01
N VAL A 129 2.63 -3.46 -5.52
CA VAL A 129 3.33 -4.66 -5.97
C VAL A 129 3.42 -4.66 -7.49
N ASP A 130 4.63 -4.76 -8.01
CA ASP A 130 4.89 -4.85 -9.44
C ASP A 130 4.97 -6.32 -9.90
N LEU A 131 4.61 -6.53 -11.17
CA LEU A 131 4.83 -7.78 -11.88
C LEU A 131 5.28 -7.44 -13.30
N GLY A 132 6.51 -7.86 -13.63
CA GLY A 132 7.07 -7.70 -14.98
C GLY A 132 7.36 -6.26 -15.37
N LEU A 133 7.79 -5.41 -14.43
CA LEU A 133 8.22 -4.03 -14.67
C LEU A 133 9.74 -3.92 -14.66
N GLU A 134 10.31 -3.03 -15.48
CA GLU A 134 11.77 -2.88 -15.61
C GLU A 134 12.46 -2.57 -14.27
N ARG A 135 11.86 -1.68 -13.47
CA ARG A 135 12.39 -1.29 -12.15
C ARG A 135 12.43 -2.42 -11.12
N SER A 136 11.62 -3.45 -11.30
CA SER A 136 11.67 -4.67 -10.47
C SER A 136 12.55 -5.76 -11.09
N GLY A 137 13.29 -5.45 -12.16
CA GLY A 137 14.05 -6.43 -12.93
C GLY A 137 13.16 -7.42 -13.67
N TYR A 138 11.94 -7.01 -14.05
CA TYR A 138 10.91 -7.85 -14.70
C TYR A 138 10.41 -9.02 -13.86
N ARG A 139 10.69 -8.99 -12.55
CA ARG A 139 10.33 -10.04 -11.59
C ARG A 139 8.83 -10.10 -11.30
N ASP A 140 8.37 -11.28 -10.93
CA ASP A 140 7.05 -11.50 -10.33
C ASP A 140 7.20 -11.43 -8.81
N ILE A 141 7.12 -10.22 -8.27
CA ILE A 141 7.33 -9.97 -6.83
C ILE A 141 6.37 -10.79 -5.97
N VAL A 142 5.11 -10.92 -6.39
CA VAL A 142 4.10 -11.66 -5.63
C VAL A 142 4.49 -13.13 -5.54
N GLN A 143 4.82 -13.76 -6.67
CA GLN A 143 5.18 -15.18 -6.69
C GLN A 143 6.46 -15.46 -5.90
N GLU A 144 7.46 -14.58 -5.97
CA GLU A 144 8.71 -14.73 -5.24
C GLU A 144 8.52 -14.57 -3.73
N LEU A 145 7.80 -13.52 -3.29
CA LEU A 145 7.47 -13.34 -1.88
C LEU A 145 6.64 -14.51 -1.34
N ALA A 146 5.58 -14.89 -2.06
CA ALA A 146 4.73 -16.00 -1.68
C ALA A 146 5.50 -17.33 -1.63
N GLY A 147 6.46 -17.51 -2.55
CA GLY A 147 7.31 -18.69 -2.57
C GLY A 147 8.29 -18.76 -1.41
N ALA A 148 8.97 -17.65 -1.12
CA ALA A 148 9.93 -17.58 -0.04
C ALA A 148 9.26 -17.70 1.35
N LEU A 149 8.05 -17.14 1.51
CA LEU A 149 7.28 -17.20 2.75
C LEU A 149 6.50 -18.51 2.94
N GLY A 150 6.34 -19.30 1.87
CA GLY A 150 5.47 -20.47 1.84
C GLY A 150 3.99 -20.11 1.89
N MET A 151 3.56 -18.99 1.32
CA MET A 151 2.18 -18.51 1.36
C MET A 151 1.44 -18.73 0.04
N ASN A 152 0.14 -19.00 0.12
CA ASN A 152 -0.79 -18.82 -1.00
C ASN A 152 -0.89 -17.33 -1.31
N TYR A 153 -1.35 -16.97 -2.51
CA TYR A 153 -1.51 -15.55 -2.84
C TYR A 153 -2.73 -15.27 -3.72
N ALA A 154 -3.27 -14.07 -3.55
CA ALA A 154 -4.11 -13.39 -4.51
C ALA A 154 -3.43 -12.08 -4.93
N PHE A 155 -3.44 -11.76 -6.22
CA PHE A 155 -2.95 -10.49 -6.75
C PHE A 155 -4.01 -9.87 -7.65
N GLY A 156 -4.29 -8.60 -7.44
CA GLY A 156 -5.21 -7.83 -8.27
C GLY A 156 -4.47 -6.68 -8.93
N VAL A 157 -4.70 -6.53 -10.23
CA VAL A 157 -4.11 -5.43 -11.01
C VAL A 157 -4.90 -4.15 -10.76
N GLU A 158 -4.20 -3.11 -10.33
CA GLU A 158 -4.74 -1.75 -10.18
C GLU A 158 -4.47 -0.93 -11.45
N PHE A 159 -3.23 -1.05 -11.95
CA PHE A 159 -2.77 -0.34 -13.12
C PHE A 159 -1.96 -1.24 -14.05
N ILE A 160 -2.15 -1.02 -15.35
CA ILE A 160 -1.15 -1.31 -16.36
C ILE A 160 -0.30 -0.06 -16.49
N GLU A 161 0.94 -0.11 -16.00
CA GLU A 161 1.91 0.92 -16.31
C GLU A 161 2.34 0.77 -17.77
N LEU A 162 2.35 1.88 -18.47
CA LEU A 162 2.78 1.96 -19.85
C LEU A 162 4.16 2.58 -19.82
N ALA A 163 5.19 1.80 -20.17
CA ALA A 163 6.58 2.21 -20.10
C ALA A 163 6.82 3.46 -20.97
N PRO A 164 6.95 4.67 -20.38
CA PRO A 164 7.14 5.88 -21.18
C PRO A 164 8.43 5.80 -22.01
N LEU A 165 9.41 5.05 -21.51
CA LEU A 165 10.72 4.89 -22.14
C LEU A 165 10.66 4.22 -23.52
N ARG A 166 9.65 3.41 -23.87
CA ARG A 166 9.58 2.79 -25.21
C ARG A 166 9.33 3.83 -26.32
N LEU A 167 8.65 4.94 -26.01
CA LEU A 167 8.43 6.04 -26.96
C LEU A 167 9.58 7.06 -27.02
N TYR A 168 10.46 7.09 -26.01
CA TYR A 168 11.49 8.14 -25.87
C TYR A 168 12.92 7.61 -25.79
N SER A 169 13.15 6.30 -25.72
CA SER A 169 14.48 5.70 -25.80
C SER A 169 14.89 5.51 -27.25
N TRP A 170 16.13 5.87 -27.55
CA TRP A 170 16.74 5.81 -28.88
C TRP A 170 17.07 4.37 -29.33
N GLU A 171 16.90 3.40 -28.43
CA GLU A 171 17.32 2.00 -28.53
C GLU A 171 16.12 1.03 -28.35
N ALA A 172 14.89 1.52 -28.53
CA ALA A 172 13.66 0.78 -28.20
C ALA A 172 13.39 -0.48 -29.05
N GLU A 173 14.16 -0.76 -30.10
CA GLU A 173 13.95 -1.96 -30.93
C GLU A 173 14.49 -3.26 -30.29
N ASP A 174 15.44 -3.19 -29.34
CA ASP A 174 16.11 -4.38 -28.77
C ASP A 174 15.75 -4.70 -27.30
N SER A 175 14.98 -3.86 -26.60
CA SER A 175 14.73 -4.00 -25.15
C SER A 175 13.58 -4.95 -24.78
N ALA A 176 13.02 -5.69 -25.74
CA ALA A 176 11.86 -6.56 -25.50
C ALA A 176 12.17 -7.82 -24.67
N LYS A 177 13.44 -8.18 -24.47
CA LYS A 177 13.83 -9.37 -23.70
C LYS A 177 15.08 -9.08 -22.89
N THR A 178 15.05 -9.36 -21.59
CA THR A 178 16.30 -9.55 -20.84
C THR A 178 17.02 -10.79 -21.39
N ASN A 179 18.34 -10.87 -21.17
CA ASN A 179 19.15 -12.04 -21.54
C ASN A 179 18.60 -13.37 -20.96
N ASP A 180 17.74 -13.29 -19.94
CA ASP A 180 17.11 -14.42 -19.24
C ASP A 180 15.68 -14.74 -19.71
N GLY A 181 15.17 -14.09 -20.76
CA GLY A 181 13.86 -14.39 -21.35
C GLY A 181 12.64 -13.94 -20.56
N GLN A 182 12.81 -13.07 -19.55
CA GLN A 182 11.69 -12.45 -18.84
C GLN A 182 11.12 -11.29 -19.68
N ALA A 183 9.80 -11.26 -19.84
CA ALA A 183 9.08 -10.29 -20.67
C ALA A 183 8.42 -9.20 -19.81
N TYR A 184 8.37 -7.98 -20.34
CA TYR A 184 7.60 -6.90 -19.76
C TYR A 184 6.11 -7.26 -19.68
N ARG A 185 5.51 -7.06 -18.50
CA ARG A 185 4.08 -7.24 -18.25
C ARG A 185 3.40 -5.94 -17.87
N GLY A 186 4.13 -5.02 -17.23
CA GLY A 186 3.62 -3.70 -16.88
C GLY A 186 2.55 -3.70 -15.79
N LEU A 187 2.40 -4.75 -14.99
CA LEU A 187 1.31 -4.82 -14.01
C LEU A 187 1.73 -4.24 -12.67
N HIS A 188 0.86 -3.43 -12.09
CA HIS A 188 1.02 -2.86 -10.76
C HIS A 188 -0.29 -3.00 -9.98
N GLY A 189 -0.22 -3.37 -8.69
CA GLY A 189 -1.43 -3.47 -7.89
C GLY A 189 -1.21 -3.94 -6.46
N ASN A 190 -2.20 -4.70 -5.97
CA ASN A 190 -2.33 -5.08 -4.56
C ASN A 190 -2.28 -6.60 -4.42
N ALA A 191 -1.70 -7.10 -3.34
CA ALA A 191 -1.59 -8.54 -3.09
C ALA A 191 -2.02 -8.92 -1.66
N ILE A 192 -2.54 -10.14 -1.53
CA ILE A 192 -2.83 -10.80 -0.26
C ILE A 192 -2.05 -12.11 -0.26
N LEU A 193 -1.10 -12.26 0.65
CA LEU A 193 -0.37 -13.50 0.88
C LEU A 193 -0.89 -14.13 2.17
N SER A 194 -1.16 -15.44 2.15
CA SER A 194 -1.77 -16.13 3.29
C SER A 194 -1.24 -17.54 3.45
N ARG A 195 -0.99 -17.96 4.68
CA ARG A 195 -0.76 -19.38 5.02
C ARG A 195 -2.05 -20.20 5.00
N TYR A 196 -3.19 -19.54 5.13
CA TYR A 196 -4.51 -20.15 5.00
C TYR A 196 -4.89 -20.26 3.51
N PRO A 197 -5.70 -21.26 3.11
CA PRO A 197 -6.21 -21.36 1.75
C PRO A 197 -7.10 -20.17 1.37
N ILE A 198 -7.00 -19.72 0.13
CA ILE A 198 -7.87 -18.70 -0.46
C ILE A 198 -9.06 -19.40 -1.10
N ARG A 199 -10.25 -19.19 -0.53
CA ARG A 199 -11.53 -19.74 -1.01
C ARG A 199 -11.98 -19.06 -2.29
N SER A 200 -11.95 -17.73 -2.27
CA SER A 200 -12.32 -16.87 -3.38
C SER A 200 -11.50 -15.59 -3.33
N ALA A 201 -11.31 -14.96 -4.49
CA ALA A 201 -10.81 -13.59 -4.56
C ALA A 201 -11.54 -12.84 -5.68
N ARG A 202 -11.72 -11.52 -5.50
CA ARG A 202 -12.33 -10.63 -6.48
C ARG A 202 -11.71 -9.24 -6.42
N ILE A 203 -11.77 -8.53 -7.55
CA ILE A 203 -11.38 -7.12 -7.62
C ILE A 203 -12.66 -6.28 -7.62
N PHE A 204 -12.69 -5.28 -6.74
CA PHE A 204 -13.71 -4.23 -6.76
C PHE A 204 -13.07 -2.94 -7.27
N GLN A 205 -13.37 -2.54 -8.50
CA GLN A 205 -12.92 -1.27 -9.04
C GLN A 205 -13.83 -0.14 -8.57
N PHE A 206 -13.23 0.95 -8.09
CA PHE A 206 -14.00 2.13 -7.73
C PHE A 206 -14.60 2.77 -8.98
N THR A 207 -15.88 3.11 -8.91
CA THR A 207 -16.52 3.94 -9.93
C THR A 207 -16.01 5.37 -9.82
N HIS A 208 -15.80 5.86 -8.59
CA HIS A 208 -15.20 7.16 -8.36
C HIS A 208 -13.67 7.11 -8.44
N GLN A 209 -13.13 7.44 -9.62
CA GLN A 209 -11.70 7.67 -9.82
C GLN A 209 -11.39 9.17 -9.65
N GLY A 210 -10.69 9.52 -8.56
CA GLY A 210 -10.36 10.91 -8.24
C GLY A 210 -9.33 11.55 -9.19
N PHE A 211 -8.58 10.72 -9.93
CA PHE A 211 -7.59 11.12 -10.92
C PHE A 211 -7.53 10.07 -12.04
N ASP A 212 -7.49 10.52 -13.30
CA ASP A 212 -7.32 9.66 -14.47
C ASP A 212 -5.84 9.61 -14.82
N TRP A 213 -5.18 8.52 -14.43
CA TRP A 213 -3.74 8.30 -14.59
C TRP A 213 -3.28 8.14 -16.04
N TYR A 214 -4.19 8.05 -17.01
CA TYR A 214 -3.84 8.08 -18.43
C TYR A 214 -3.99 9.49 -18.99
N ILE A 215 -5.22 10.02 -18.95
CA ILE A 215 -5.58 11.27 -19.61
C ILE A 215 -4.93 12.46 -18.90
N GLN A 216 -5.06 12.55 -17.58
CA GLN A 216 -4.52 13.70 -16.83
C GLN A 216 -3.00 13.65 -16.75
N GLU A 217 -2.39 12.46 -16.78
CA GLU A 217 -0.94 12.33 -16.87
C GLU A 217 -0.43 12.80 -18.25
N LYS A 218 -1.05 12.37 -19.36
CA LYS A 218 -0.75 12.89 -20.70
C LYS A 218 -0.87 14.42 -20.76
N GLN A 219 -1.94 14.98 -20.21
CA GLN A 219 -2.15 16.44 -20.18
C GLN A 219 -1.12 17.17 -19.32
N THR A 220 -0.69 16.57 -18.21
CA THR A 220 0.33 17.16 -17.32
C THR A 220 1.68 17.29 -18.03
N PHE A 221 2.01 16.31 -18.87
CA PHE A 221 3.28 16.24 -19.59
C PHE A 221 3.21 16.67 -21.06
N SER A 222 2.05 17.12 -21.56
CA SER A 222 1.86 17.47 -22.98
C SER A 222 2.78 18.60 -23.47
N PHE A 223 3.28 19.44 -22.55
CA PHE A 223 4.25 20.48 -22.90
C PHE A 223 5.58 19.88 -23.40
N LEU A 224 5.94 18.66 -22.99
CA LEU A 224 7.13 17.98 -23.51
C LEU A 224 6.99 17.70 -25.01
N ASP A 225 5.76 17.49 -25.51
CA ASP A 225 5.51 17.26 -26.93
C ASP A 225 5.76 18.51 -27.79
N THR A 226 5.84 19.69 -27.17
CA THR A 226 6.20 20.95 -27.84
C THR A 226 7.72 21.16 -27.97
N LEU A 227 8.53 20.40 -27.22
CA LEU A 227 9.99 20.47 -27.31
C LEU A 227 10.46 19.70 -28.54
N ASP A 228 11.44 20.24 -29.28
CA ASP A 228 12.14 19.48 -30.32
C ASP A 228 12.83 18.24 -29.74
N ARG A 229 13.18 17.29 -30.62
CA ARG A 229 13.65 15.96 -30.21
C ARG A 229 14.91 16.02 -29.33
N GLU A 230 15.84 16.92 -29.65
CA GLU A 230 17.10 17.10 -28.90
C GLU A 230 16.85 17.73 -27.52
N ARG A 231 16.05 18.80 -27.43
CA ARG A 231 15.70 19.45 -26.16
C ARG A 231 14.83 18.59 -25.28
N ARG A 232 13.96 17.78 -25.88
CA ARG A 232 13.15 16.80 -25.16
C ARG A 232 14.07 15.78 -24.49
N ALA A 233 15.00 15.18 -25.24
CA ALA A 233 15.93 14.20 -24.67
C ALA A 233 16.94 14.78 -23.68
N ALA A 234 17.34 16.04 -23.87
CA ALA A 234 18.20 16.76 -22.93
C ALA A 234 17.43 17.33 -21.72
N SER A 235 16.10 17.21 -21.67
CA SER A 235 15.31 17.78 -20.58
C SER A 235 15.58 17.01 -19.28
N PRO A 236 15.92 17.71 -18.18
CA PRO A 236 16.06 17.09 -16.87
C PRO A 236 14.78 16.37 -16.39
N ILE A 237 13.61 16.72 -16.93
CA ILE A 237 12.33 16.03 -16.67
C ILE A 237 12.20 14.73 -17.46
N VAL A 238 12.74 14.71 -18.67
CA VAL A 238 12.83 13.49 -19.48
C VAL A 238 13.82 12.53 -18.86
N GLN A 239 14.93 13.02 -18.32
CA GLN A 239 15.85 12.21 -17.53
C GLN A 239 15.27 11.82 -16.16
N ALA A 240 14.43 12.68 -15.55
CA ALA A 240 13.66 12.39 -14.34
C ALA A 240 12.28 11.78 -14.63
N MET A 241 12.07 11.15 -15.80
CA MET A 241 10.78 10.58 -16.22
C MET A 241 10.23 9.51 -15.26
N SER A 242 10.98 9.12 -14.24
CA SER A 242 10.50 8.46 -13.02
C SER A 242 9.21 9.08 -12.44
N PHE A 243 8.93 10.37 -12.72
CA PHE A 243 7.70 11.04 -12.32
C PHE A 243 6.48 10.79 -13.23
N ARG A 244 6.67 10.45 -14.51
CA ARG A 244 5.56 10.22 -15.44
C ARG A 244 5.06 8.79 -15.26
N GLN A 245 3.89 8.65 -14.64
CA GLN A 245 3.24 7.36 -14.40
C GLN A 245 2.06 7.21 -15.36
N LEU A 246 2.34 7.04 -16.65
CA LEU A 246 1.28 6.82 -17.62
C LEU A 246 0.67 5.43 -17.37
N ARG A 247 -0.58 5.39 -16.90
CA ARG A 247 -1.20 4.15 -16.44
C ARG A 247 -2.61 4.01 -17.00
N ARG A 248 -2.98 2.79 -17.40
CA ARG A 248 -4.36 2.41 -17.67
C ARG A 248 -4.90 1.61 -16.49
N GLY A 249 -6.15 1.87 -16.10
CA GLY A 249 -6.76 1.26 -14.92
C GLY A 249 -7.23 2.31 -13.94
N GLY A 250 -7.35 1.93 -12.67
CA GLY A 250 -7.91 2.78 -11.64
C GLY A 250 -7.77 2.15 -10.27
N ARG A 251 -7.95 2.97 -9.23
CA ARG A 251 -7.95 2.52 -7.84
C ARG A 251 -9.01 1.44 -7.64
N MET A 252 -8.65 0.46 -6.82
CA MET A 252 -9.44 -0.74 -6.59
C MET A 252 -9.23 -1.29 -5.17
N ALA A 253 -10.10 -2.21 -4.77
CA ALA A 253 -9.89 -3.08 -3.62
C ALA A 253 -9.79 -4.54 -4.07
N LEU A 254 -8.75 -5.24 -3.63
CA LEU A 254 -8.64 -6.69 -3.73
C LEU A 254 -9.31 -7.31 -2.50
N ILE A 255 -10.27 -8.21 -2.71
CA ILE A 255 -11.03 -8.85 -1.64
C ILE A 255 -10.85 -10.35 -1.75
N ALA A 256 -10.35 -11.00 -0.70
CA ALA A 256 -10.18 -12.45 -0.64
C ALA A 256 -10.84 -13.04 0.61
N GLU A 257 -11.48 -14.19 0.45
CA GLU A 257 -12.02 -14.98 1.55
C GLU A 257 -11.03 -16.11 1.88
N LEU A 258 -10.51 -16.10 3.09
CA LEU A 258 -9.57 -17.11 3.58
C LEU A 258 -10.30 -18.19 4.38
N ASP A 259 -9.88 -19.44 4.21
CA ASP A 259 -10.33 -20.58 5.01
C ASP A 259 -9.59 -20.62 6.34
N VAL A 260 -10.20 -20.08 7.39
CA VAL A 260 -9.61 -19.95 8.73
C VAL A 260 -10.45 -20.74 9.71
N PRO A 261 -10.15 -22.04 9.96
CA PRO A 261 -11.02 -22.91 10.75
C PRO A 261 -11.16 -22.51 12.23
N ASP A 262 -10.24 -21.69 12.74
CA ASP A 262 -10.25 -21.22 14.13
C ASP A 262 -11.28 -20.10 14.40
N VAL A 263 -11.85 -19.49 13.35
CA VAL A 263 -12.98 -18.55 13.49
C VAL A 263 -14.31 -19.29 13.35
N VAL A 264 -15.40 -18.74 13.92
CA VAL A 264 -16.71 -19.41 14.01
C VAL A 264 -17.25 -19.82 12.64
N GLU A 265 -17.18 -18.92 11.66
CA GLU A 265 -17.69 -19.16 10.31
C GLU A 265 -16.67 -19.90 9.42
N GLY A 266 -15.52 -20.28 9.97
CA GLY A 266 -14.41 -20.87 9.22
C GLY A 266 -13.84 -19.96 8.12
N THR A 267 -14.19 -18.67 8.12
CA THR A 267 -13.88 -17.73 7.03
C THR A 267 -13.53 -16.36 7.57
N VAL A 268 -12.46 -15.77 7.03
CA VAL A 268 -12.11 -14.35 7.24
C VAL A 268 -12.02 -13.66 5.89
N THR A 269 -12.68 -12.52 5.74
CA THR A 269 -12.52 -11.66 4.55
C THR A 269 -11.35 -10.71 4.77
N ILE A 270 -10.39 -10.72 3.84
CA ILE A 270 -9.30 -9.74 3.76
C ILE A 270 -9.60 -8.78 2.62
N VAL A 271 -9.58 -7.49 2.90
CA VAL A 271 -9.74 -6.39 1.95
C VAL A 271 -8.45 -5.60 1.92
N VAL A 272 -7.82 -5.49 0.75
CA VAL A 272 -6.62 -4.66 0.55
C VAL A 272 -6.95 -3.60 -0.47
N THR A 273 -6.79 -2.33 -0.09
CA THR A 273 -7.12 -1.18 -0.95
C THR A 273 -5.98 -0.17 -0.95
N HIS A 274 -5.88 0.60 -2.03
CA HIS A 274 -5.01 1.78 -2.11
C HIS A 274 -5.88 2.94 -2.64
N LEU A 275 -6.21 3.91 -1.78
CA LEU A 275 -7.10 5.02 -2.17
C LEU A 275 -6.34 6.07 -2.99
N GLU A 276 -7.07 6.93 -3.71
CA GLU A 276 -6.46 7.89 -4.62
C GLU A 276 -5.58 8.95 -3.90
N SER A 277 -4.32 9.02 -4.29
CA SER A 277 -3.31 9.95 -3.77
C SER A 277 -3.41 11.34 -4.40
N ARG A 278 -3.84 11.44 -5.67
CA ARG A 278 -3.92 12.68 -6.46
C ARG A 278 -5.32 13.29 -6.48
N CYS A 279 -5.98 13.31 -5.33
CA CYS A 279 -7.34 13.87 -5.22
C CYS A 279 -7.61 14.57 -3.89
N ARG A 280 -8.82 15.11 -3.78
CA ARG A 280 -9.38 15.69 -2.54
C ARG A 280 -9.77 14.61 -1.54
N PRO A 281 -9.73 14.90 -0.22
CA PRO A 281 -10.27 14.01 0.82
C PRO A 281 -11.70 13.51 0.54
N THR A 282 -12.54 14.35 -0.06
CA THR A 282 -13.92 13.99 -0.41
C THR A 282 -14.02 12.91 -1.50
N ALA A 283 -13.04 12.82 -2.40
CA ALA A 283 -12.95 11.77 -3.40
C ALA A 283 -12.58 10.42 -2.75
N ARG A 284 -11.55 10.40 -1.88
CA ARG A 284 -11.19 9.23 -1.07
C ARG A 284 -12.36 8.73 -0.23
N ARG A 285 -13.11 9.65 0.39
CA ARG A 285 -14.33 9.33 1.15
C ARG A 285 -15.38 8.62 0.30
N ARG A 286 -15.58 9.05 -0.97
CA ARG A 286 -16.51 8.36 -1.89
C ARG A 286 -16.04 6.94 -2.22
N GLN A 287 -14.74 6.76 -2.49
CA GLN A 287 -14.15 5.44 -2.70
C GLN A 287 -14.35 4.53 -1.49
N MET A 288 -14.08 5.04 -0.28
CA MET A 288 -14.33 4.29 0.94
C MET A 288 -15.81 3.91 1.09
N ARG A 289 -16.75 4.82 0.80
CA ARG A 289 -18.19 4.51 0.85
C ARG A 289 -18.61 3.42 -0.14
N GLU A 290 -18.09 3.47 -1.36
CA GLU A 290 -18.30 2.41 -2.37
C GLU A 290 -17.79 1.05 -1.85
N LEU A 291 -16.60 1.03 -1.26
CA LEU A 291 -16.05 -0.20 -0.66
C LEU A 291 -16.92 -0.73 0.48
N LEU A 292 -17.28 0.16 1.41
CA LEU A 292 -18.11 -0.19 2.56
C LEU A 292 -19.45 -0.77 2.13
N GLU A 293 -20.12 -0.16 1.15
CA GLU A 293 -21.37 -0.69 0.58
C GLU A 293 -21.17 -2.08 -0.02
N HIS A 294 -20.08 -2.27 -0.79
CA HIS A 294 -19.78 -3.54 -1.43
C HIS A 294 -19.49 -4.69 -0.44
N ILE A 295 -19.00 -4.40 0.75
CA ILE A 295 -18.73 -5.40 1.80
C ILE A 295 -19.82 -5.47 2.88
N ARG A 296 -20.91 -4.71 2.75
CA ARG A 296 -21.98 -4.62 3.76
C ARG A 296 -22.58 -5.97 4.16
N GLY A 297 -22.76 -6.84 3.18
CA GLY A 297 -23.34 -8.18 3.39
C GLY A 297 -22.41 -9.22 3.99
N VAL A 298 -21.14 -8.88 4.28
CA VAL A 298 -20.20 -9.83 4.90
C VAL A 298 -20.59 -10.06 6.36
N THR A 299 -20.90 -11.32 6.73
CA THR A 299 -21.42 -11.73 8.05
C THR A 299 -20.37 -12.31 9.01
N HIS A 300 -19.14 -12.50 8.54
CA HIS A 300 -18.02 -13.04 9.30
C HIS A 300 -16.94 -11.95 9.52
N PRO A 301 -15.83 -12.23 10.21
CA PRO A 301 -14.81 -11.22 10.45
C PRO A 301 -14.18 -10.65 9.16
N VAL A 302 -13.89 -9.34 9.18
CA VAL A 302 -13.29 -8.60 8.06
C VAL A 302 -12.02 -7.91 8.54
N ILE A 303 -10.97 -7.96 7.72
CA ILE A 303 -9.75 -7.16 7.91
C ILE A 303 -9.58 -6.29 6.67
N LEU A 304 -9.69 -4.98 6.84
CA LEU A 304 -9.41 -4.00 5.79
C LEU A 304 -8.05 -3.37 6.07
N ALA A 305 -7.11 -3.55 5.15
CA ALA A 305 -5.78 -2.98 5.24
C ALA A 305 -5.43 -2.15 3.99
N GLY A 306 -4.60 -1.12 4.14
CA GLY A 306 -4.22 -0.32 2.97
C GLY A 306 -3.59 1.04 3.27
N ASP A 307 -2.96 1.58 2.24
CA ASP A 307 -2.63 3.00 2.12
C ASP A 307 -3.90 3.76 1.71
N LEU A 308 -4.51 4.43 2.68
CA LEU A 308 -5.71 5.24 2.45
C LEU A 308 -5.36 6.64 1.92
N ASN A 309 -4.08 6.97 1.76
CA ASN A 309 -3.57 8.28 1.36
C ASN A 309 -4.11 9.43 2.23
N THR A 310 -4.33 9.15 3.53
CA THR A 310 -4.88 10.11 4.50
C THR A 310 -3.79 11.06 5.01
N SER A 311 -3.35 12.01 4.17
CA SER A 311 -2.31 13.00 4.52
C SER A 311 -2.86 14.30 5.14
N GLY A 312 -4.16 14.34 5.48
CA GLY A 312 -4.82 15.50 6.08
C GLY A 312 -5.06 16.71 5.17
N ARG A 313 -4.82 16.63 3.84
CA ARG A 313 -4.92 17.76 2.89
C ARG A 313 -5.37 17.34 1.47
N ASP A 314 -5.75 18.35 0.67
CA ASP A 314 -5.94 18.23 -0.78
C ASP A 314 -4.59 17.97 -1.48
N SER A 315 -4.54 16.94 -2.31
CA SER A 315 -3.36 16.51 -3.07
C SER A 315 -3.61 16.53 -4.58
N THR A 316 -4.66 17.21 -5.04
CA THR A 316 -4.99 17.36 -6.47
C THR A 316 -3.84 18.09 -7.20
N PRO A 317 -3.28 17.53 -8.28
CA PRO A 317 -2.29 18.22 -9.10
C PRO A 317 -2.86 19.55 -9.65
N GLY A 318 -2.31 20.67 -9.21
CA GLY A 318 -2.78 22.01 -9.58
C GLY A 318 -1.89 22.71 -10.63
N ARG A 319 -2.30 23.93 -11.02
CA ARG A 319 -1.52 24.79 -11.94
C ARG A 319 -0.09 25.03 -11.45
N ILE A 320 0.09 25.20 -10.15
CA ILE A 320 1.40 25.40 -9.50
C ILE A 320 2.30 24.17 -9.69
N HIS A 321 1.77 22.95 -9.62
CA HIS A 321 2.54 21.73 -9.84
C HIS A 321 3.03 21.65 -11.29
N ARG A 322 2.16 21.94 -12.26
CA ARG A 322 2.51 21.98 -13.68
C ARG A 322 3.52 23.09 -14.00
N ASP A 323 3.36 24.26 -13.39
CA ASP A 323 4.29 25.39 -13.60
C ASP A 323 5.65 25.10 -12.94
N LEU A 324 5.68 24.42 -11.78
CA LEU A 324 6.92 23.92 -11.17
C LEU A 324 7.62 22.89 -12.07
N LEU A 325 6.88 21.97 -12.68
CA LEU A 325 7.40 21.06 -13.70
C LEU A 325 7.92 21.84 -14.90
N LYS A 326 7.20 22.81 -15.46
CA LYS A 326 7.74 23.63 -16.57
C LYS A 326 9.03 24.36 -16.20
N LEU A 327 9.13 24.84 -14.97
CA LEU A 327 10.34 25.49 -14.46
C LEU A 327 11.51 24.52 -14.33
N THR A 328 11.30 23.31 -13.80
CA THR A 328 12.35 22.27 -13.72
C THR A 328 12.79 21.79 -15.11
N ALA A 329 11.93 21.89 -16.12
CA ALA A 329 12.21 21.51 -17.52
C ALA A 329 13.17 22.49 -18.21
N SER A 330 13.19 23.74 -17.75
CA SER A 330 13.74 24.86 -18.52
C SER A 330 15.27 24.87 -18.62
N GLY A 331 16.00 24.10 -17.80
CA GLY A 331 17.48 24.03 -17.82
C GLY A 331 18.17 24.91 -16.75
N PRO A 332 18.03 26.26 -16.77
CA PRO A 332 18.63 27.18 -15.80
C PRO A 332 18.22 26.96 -14.34
N PHE A 333 17.06 26.32 -14.09
CA PHE A 333 16.59 26.02 -12.74
C PHE A 333 17.59 25.15 -11.97
N TRP A 334 18.11 24.08 -12.58
CA TRP A 334 19.05 23.17 -11.91
C TRP A 334 20.44 23.79 -11.72
N SER A 335 20.88 24.64 -12.65
CA SER A 335 22.09 25.44 -12.52
C SER A 335 22.01 26.47 -11.38
N TRP A 336 20.81 27.01 -11.11
CA TRP A 336 20.55 27.92 -9.98
C TRP A 336 20.34 27.19 -8.64
N LEU A 337 19.73 26.00 -8.66
CA LEU A 337 19.39 25.21 -7.47
C LEU A 337 20.60 24.45 -6.92
N ALA A 338 21.39 23.80 -7.77
CA ALA A 338 22.50 22.90 -7.36
C ALA A 338 23.52 23.54 -6.38
N PRO A 339 23.89 24.83 -6.48
CA PRO A 339 24.75 25.48 -5.48
C PRO A 339 24.06 25.80 -4.14
N ARG A 340 22.72 25.85 -4.14
CA ARG A 340 21.89 26.29 -2.99
C ARG A 340 21.33 25.15 -2.15
N VAL A 341 21.46 23.89 -2.58
CA VAL A 341 20.95 22.70 -1.86
C VAL A 341 22.04 21.98 -1.04
N LYS A 342 23.06 22.69 -0.52
CA LYS A 342 23.84 22.16 0.61
C LYS A 342 22.98 22.14 1.88
N PRO A 343 23.14 21.13 2.76
CA PRO A 343 22.10 20.68 3.69
C PRO A 343 22.03 21.55 4.96
N GLY A 344 21.34 22.69 4.92
CA GLY A 344 21.27 23.53 6.12
C GLY A 344 20.21 24.61 6.21
N LEU A 345 19.35 24.84 5.20
CA LEU A 345 18.46 26.02 5.20
C LEU A 345 16.99 25.76 4.84
N GLY A 346 16.49 24.53 5.01
CA GLY A 346 15.04 24.24 4.91
C GLY A 346 14.22 24.72 6.12
N TRP A 347 14.86 24.85 7.28
CA TRP A 347 14.16 25.07 8.56
C TRP A 347 13.48 26.44 8.72
N LEU A 348 13.97 27.50 8.08
CA LEU A 348 13.46 28.87 8.34
C LEU A 348 12.12 29.16 7.66
N ASN A 349 11.80 28.46 6.56
CA ASN A 349 10.52 28.63 5.86
C ASN A 349 9.43 27.69 6.41
N ASP A 350 9.84 26.52 6.92
CA ASP A 350 8.96 25.57 7.60
C ASP A 350 8.58 26.02 9.02
N PHE A 351 9.43 26.84 9.66
CA PHE A 351 9.15 27.47 10.95
C PHE A 351 8.05 28.54 10.88
N VAL A 352 7.90 29.24 9.75
CA VAL A 352 6.95 30.35 9.60
C VAL A 352 5.57 29.89 9.12
N LYS A 353 5.45 28.68 8.55
CA LYS A 353 4.17 28.13 8.03
C LYS A 353 3.60 26.96 8.85
N GLY A 354 4.35 26.42 9.81
CA GLY A 354 3.92 25.36 10.71
C GLY A 354 3.23 25.90 11.96
N ALA A 355 1.96 26.30 11.85
CA ALA A 355 1.14 26.38 13.07
C ALA A 355 1.05 24.95 13.68
N PRO A 356 1.09 24.78 15.02
CA PRO A 356 0.97 23.49 15.71
C PRO A 356 -0.23 22.64 15.28
N HIS A 357 -1.23 23.27 14.64
CA HIS A 357 -2.41 22.67 14.06
C HIS A 357 -2.14 21.70 12.88
N GLY A 358 -1.20 22.01 11.98
CA GLY A 358 -0.95 21.19 10.79
C GLY A 358 -0.30 19.84 11.09
N TRP A 359 0.57 19.81 12.10
CA TRP A 359 1.30 18.63 12.55
C TRP A 359 0.41 17.61 13.27
N ALA A 360 -0.61 18.07 14.00
CA ALA A 360 -1.54 17.20 14.73
C ALA A 360 -2.51 16.48 13.78
N VAL A 361 -3.03 17.17 12.75
CA VAL A 361 -3.98 16.59 11.78
C VAL A 361 -3.30 15.56 10.86
N GLU A 362 -2.05 15.83 10.48
CA GLU A 362 -1.27 14.93 9.62
C GLU A 362 -0.90 13.61 10.31
N ARG A 363 -0.76 13.63 11.64
CA ARG A 363 -0.46 12.42 12.44
C ARG A 363 -1.71 11.81 13.07
N ASP A 364 -2.85 12.49 13.03
CA ASP A 364 -4.11 12.00 13.57
C ASP A 364 -5.30 12.46 12.72
N PRO A 365 -5.61 11.75 11.61
CA PRO A 365 -6.73 12.10 10.77
C PRO A 365 -8.09 11.80 11.44
N THR A 366 -8.12 11.21 12.65
CA THR A 366 -9.35 10.97 13.43
C THR A 366 -9.75 12.17 14.30
N CYS A 367 -8.86 13.15 14.50
CA CYS A 367 -9.10 14.28 15.41
C CYS A 367 -9.97 15.39 14.80
N ARG A 368 -10.84 15.99 15.63
CA ARG A 368 -11.56 17.24 15.30
C ARG A 368 -10.53 18.36 15.33
N GLY A 369 -10.06 18.80 14.16
CA GLY A 369 -9.12 19.92 14.08
C GLY A 369 -9.59 21.12 14.90
N PHE A 370 -8.68 21.76 15.65
CA PHE A 370 -9.01 22.85 16.58
C PHE A 370 -9.28 24.21 15.88
N LEU A 371 -8.86 24.38 14.61
CA LEU A 371 -8.99 25.66 13.87
C LEU A 371 -9.50 25.49 12.42
N ALA A 372 -9.13 24.43 11.71
CA ALA A 372 -9.69 24.05 10.41
C ALA A 372 -10.31 22.65 10.47
N ALA A 373 -11.45 22.48 9.79
CA ALA A 373 -12.12 21.18 9.71
C ALA A 373 -11.21 20.16 9.02
N ASN A 374 -10.84 19.11 9.76
CA ASN A 374 -10.13 17.96 9.22
C ASN A 374 -11.09 17.20 8.28
N GLN A 375 -10.93 17.42 6.96
CA GLN A 375 -11.80 16.81 5.96
C GLN A 375 -11.63 15.29 5.87
N GLU A 376 -10.46 14.75 6.23
CA GLU A 376 -10.20 13.30 6.28
C GLU A 376 -10.95 12.63 7.43
N ARG A 377 -11.29 13.37 8.49
CA ARG A 377 -12.05 12.82 9.61
C ARG A 377 -13.40 12.24 9.18
N SER A 378 -14.02 12.85 8.16
CA SER A 378 -15.29 12.34 7.64
C SER A 378 -15.19 10.95 7.01
N LEU A 379 -14.00 10.55 6.53
CA LEU A 379 -13.76 9.18 6.07
C LEU A 379 -13.80 8.22 7.26
N PHE A 380 -13.12 8.54 8.36
CA PHE A 380 -13.11 7.71 9.57
C PHE A 380 -14.46 7.71 10.31
N ASP A 381 -15.14 8.86 10.38
CA ASP A 381 -16.49 8.95 10.96
C ASP A 381 -17.47 8.02 10.19
N GLU A 382 -17.32 7.87 8.86
CA GLU A 382 -18.13 6.92 8.08
C GLU A 382 -17.83 5.47 8.40
N ILE A 383 -16.56 5.11 8.51
CA ILE A 383 -16.15 3.74 8.87
C ILE A 383 -16.63 3.39 10.28
N GLU A 384 -16.49 4.32 11.24
CA GLU A 384 -16.93 4.13 12.63
C GLU A 384 -18.45 3.95 12.74
N GLN A 385 -19.21 4.71 11.95
CA GLN A 385 -20.68 4.65 11.92
C GLN A 385 -21.22 3.50 11.08
N PHE A 386 -20.41 2.95 10.18
CA PHE A 386 -20.80 1.86 9.30
C PHE A 386 -21.23 0.61 10.06
N ARG A 387 -22.31 0.00 9.60
CA ARG A 387 -22.83 -1.28 10.12
C ARG A 387 -23.01 -2.25 8.97
N PHE A 388 -22.52 -3.46 9.19
CA PHE A 388 -22.76 -4.61 8.32
C PHE A 388 -24.20 -5.10 8.51
N ASP A 389 -24.71 -5.89 7.57
CA ASP A 389 -26.09 -6.39 7.61
C ASP A 389 -26.36 -7.32 8.81
N ASP A 390 -25.31 -7.93 9.36
CA ASP A 390 -25.36 -8.73 10.60
C ASP A 390 -25.31 -7.89 11.89
N GLY A 391 -25.34 -6.55 11.78
CA GLY A 391 -25.20 -5.62 12.89
C GLY A 391 -23.77 -5.45 13.40
N GLY A 392 -22.79 -6.11 12.76
CA GLY A 392 -21.37 -5.98 13.04
C GLY A 392 -20.83 -4.57 12.70
N ARG A 393 -19.66 -4.25 13.25
CA ARG A 393 -18.97 -2.96 13.00
C ARG A 393 -17.46 -3.11 13.03
N PHE A 394 -16.76 -2.14 12.44
CA PHE A 394 -15.33 -1.99 12.65
C PHE A 394 -15.02 -1.60 14.10
N ASP A 395 -13.94 -2.15 14.64
CA ASP A 395 -13.47 -1.90 16.00
C ASP A 395 -12.64 -0.62 16.04
N PHE A 396 -13.22 0.42 16.64
CA PHE A 396 -12.59 1.71 16.89
C PHE A 396 -12.02 1.83 18.31
N ARG A 397 -12.03 0.76 19.12
CA ARG A 397 -11.50 0.81 20.49
C ARG A 397 -9.99 1.08 20.52
N GLY A 398 -9.55 1.53 21.69
CA GLY A 398 -8.16 1.84 21.99
C GLY A 398 -7.96 1.82 23.48
N ASP A 399 -7.80 0.62 23.99
CA ASP A 399 -7.73 0.32 25.40
C ASP A 399 -6.27 0.24 25.84
N ARG A 400 -5.99 0.76 27.03
CA ARG A 400 -4.63 0.85 27.55
C ARG A 400 -3.91 -0.50 27.63
N GLU A 401 -4.64 -1.57 27.92
CA GLU A 401 -4.08 -2.91 28.08
C GLU A 401 -3.83 -3.63 26.75
N ARG A 402 -4.43 -3.13 25.66
CA ARG A 402 -4.50 -3.81 24.37
C ARG A 402 -3.81 -3.04 23.26
N SER A 403 -3.28 -1.86 23.56
CA SER A 403 -2.44 -1.06 22.68
C SER A 403 -0.95 -1.24 23.01
N MET A 404 -0.08 -1.19 21.98
CA MET A 404 1.36 -1.47 22.12
C MET A 404 2.06 -0.57 23.15
N ASN A 405 1.68 0.71 23.22
CA ASN A 405 2.32 1.70 24.09
C ASN A 405 1.41 2.16 25.22
N GLN A 406 0.40 1.37 25.58
CA GLN A 406 -0.63 1.77 26.54
C GLN A 406 -1.32 3.10 26.16
N SER A 407 -1.43 3.35 24.85
CA SER A 407 -2.14 4.49 24.32
C SER A 407 -3.65 4.25 24.34
N MET A 408 -4.39 5.34 24.46
CA MET A 408 -5.85 5.32 24.45
C MET A 408 -6.39 6.09 23.25
N GLY A 409 -7.66 5.85 22.93
CA GLY A 409 -8.42 6.59 21.92
C GLY A 409 -8.59 5.82 20.61
N PRO A 410 -9.35 6.36 19.66
CA PRO A 410 -9.83 5.60 18.52
C PRO A 410 -8.70 4.90 17.74
N LEU A 411 -8.92 3.62 17.42
CA LEU A 411 -8.01 2.75 16.65
C LEU A 411 -6.63 2.50 17.28
N ALA A 412 -6.42 2.82 18.57
CA ALA A 412 -5.12 2.56 19.24
C ALA A 412 -4.83 1.07 19.44
N ASN A 413 -5.86 0.22 19.39
CA ASN A 413 -5.73 -1.23 19.43
C ASN A 413 -5.21 -1.80 18.10
N SER A 414 -5.60 -1.21 16.97
CA SER A 414 -5.26 -1.69 15.62
C SER A 414 -4.06 -0.99 14.99
N ASN A 415 -3.73 0.24 15.40
CA ASN A 415 -2.63 1.02 14.84
C ASN A 415 -1.84 1.73 15.95
N GLU A 416 -0.52 1.84 15.78
CA GLU A 416 0.33 2.41 16.83
C GLU A 416 -0.02 3.88 17.08
N ARG A 417 -0.54 4.18 18.27
CA ARG A 417 -0.89 5.54 18.68
C ARG A 417 0.01 6.02 19.80
N THR A 418 0.34 7.30 19.79
CA THR A 418 1.05 8.02 20.85
C THR A 418 0.21 9.23 21.30
N ARG A 419 0.67 9.95 22.33
CA ARG A 419 0.06 11.24 22.72
C ARG A 419 0.05 12.29 21.59
N MET A 420 0.90 12.13 20.57
CA MET A 420 1.03 13.05 19.44
C MET A 420 0.28 12.58 18.17
N GLY A 421 -0.57 11.54 18.29
CA GLY A 421 -1.22 10.89 17.16
C GLY A 421 -0.59 9.55 16.79
N PHE A 422 -0.97 9.01 15.64
CA PHE A 422 -0.47 7.77 15.09
C PHE A 422 1.01 7.87 14.70
N VAL A 423 1.71 6.73 14.78
CA VAL A 423 3.10 6.62 14.37
C VAL A 423 3.16 6.51 12.86
N PRO A 424 3.82 7.45 12.16
CA PRO A 424 3.93 7.42 10.71
C PRO A 424 4.62 6.16 10.21
N THR A 425 4.10 5.62 9.13
CA THR A 425 4.72 4.54 8.40
C THR A 425 5.81 5.05 7.46
N SER A 426 5.81 6.34 7.09
CA SER A 426 6.91 6.92 6.31
C SER A 426 8.28 6.84 7.01
N GLY A 427 9.32 6.43 6.28
CA GLY A 427 10.72 6.41 6.73
C GLY A 427 11.30 7.81 6.99
N ALA A 428 12.36 7.91 7.80
CA ALA A 428 12.95 9.18 8.23
C ALA A 428 13.65 9.99 7.09
N GLY A 429 13.98 9.33 5.97
CA GLY A 429 14.74 9.92 4.85
C GLY A 429 13.92 10.52 3.71
N TRP A 430 12.60 10.27 3.65
CA TRP A 430 11.75 10.78 2.55
C TRP A 430 11.29 12.25 2.76
N ALA A 431 11.74 12.87 3.85
CA ALA A 431 11.53 14.28 4.16
C ALA A 431 12.56 15.19 3.45
N LEU A 432 12.79 15.00 2.14
CA LEU A 432 13.57 15.93 1.34
C LEU A 432 12.65 17.03 0.79
N GLY A 433 12.49 18.10 1.57
CA GLY A 433 11.89 19.36 1.16
C GLY A 433 10.51 19.67 1.76
N PRO A 434 9.92 20.85 1.46
CA PRO A 434 8.68 21.36 2.08
C PRO A 434 7.39 20.58 1.74
N ILE A 435 7.55 19.34 1.25
CA ILE A 435 6.51 18.40 0.79
C ILE A 435 6.64 17.05 1.52
N GLY A 436 7.63 16.86 2.40
CA GLY A 436 7.82 15.64 3.19
C GLY A 436 6.68 15.44 4.20
N ARG A 437 5.61 14.77 3.75
CA ARG A 437 4.42 14.50 4.54
C ARG A 437 4.52 13.15 5.25
N ALA A 438 4.00 13.08 6.48
CA ALA A 438 3.92 11.82 7.21
C ALA A 438 2.87 10.93 6.53
N LYS A 439 3.29 9.74 6.09
CA LYS A 439 2.36 8.72 5.57
C LYS A 439 1.82 7.85 6.70
N LEU A 440 0.56 7.47 6.59
CA LEU A 440 -0.14 6.59 7.52
C LEU A 440 -0.83 5.50 6.73
N ASP A 441 -0.54 4.26 7.11
CA ASP A 441 -1.25 3.08 6.65
C ASP A 441 -2.16 2.56 7.75
N TRP A 442 -3.16 1.79 7.36
CA TRP A 442 -4.23 1.40 8.26
C TRP A 442 -4.49 -0.09 8.21
N ILE A 443 -4.73 -0.67 9.39
CA ILE A 443 -5.49 -1.90 9.55
C ILE A 443 -6.76 -1.57 10.34
N LEU A 444 -7.91 -1.97 9.78
CA LEU A 444 -9.25 -1.84 10.36
C LEU A 444 -9.87 -3.23 10.43
N VAL A 445 -10.45 -3.58 11.56
CA VAL A 445 -10.95 -4.95 11.80
C VAL A 445 -12.43 -4.88 12.16
N LYS A 446 -13.26 -5.70 11.51
CA LYS A 446 -14.61 -6.06 11.96
C LYS A 446 -14.47 -7.38 12.74
N PRO A 447 -14.45 -7.35 14.08
CA PRO A 447 -14.46 -8.55 14.91
C PRO A 447 -15.90 -9.02 15.17
N TYR A 448 -16.11 -9.86 16.18
CA TYR A 448 -17.44 -10.29 16.64
C TYR A 448 -18.22 -9.22 17.44
N LEU A 449 -17.94 -7.94 17.19
CA LEU A 449 -18.54 -6.80 17.89
C LEU A 449 -19.81 -6.33 17.18
N ARG A 450 -20.93 -6.26 17.89
CA ARG A 450 -22.26 -5.85 17.36
C ARG A 450 -22.85 -4.63 18.10
N ALA A 451 -23.80 -3.93 17.48
CA ALA A 451 -24.58 -2.81 18.05
C ALA A 451 -26.08 -3.19 18.24
N PRO A 452 -26.90 -2.54 19.12
CA PRO A 452 -26.74 -1.20 19.70
C PRO A 452 -26.85 -1.14 21.24
N GLN A 453 -26.25 -2.07 21.98
CA GLN A 453 -26.35 -2.08 23.45
C GLN A 453 -24.99 -1.82 24.10
N ASP A 454 -25.03 -0.94 25.10
CA ASP A 454 -23.92 -0.53 25.96
C ASP A 454 -23.12 -1.72 26.51
N LEU A 455 -21.80 -1.52 26.60
CA LEU A 455 -20.73 -2.37 27.15
C LEU A 455 -20.08 -3.36 26.15
N PRO A 456 -18.74 -3.28 25.92
CA PRO A 456 -18.05 -4.12 24.95
C PRO A 456 -17.66 -5.44 25.60
N THR A 457 -18.45 -6.50 25.44
CA THR A 457 -18.15 -7.74 26.20
C THR A 457 -17.15 -8.67 25.55
N THR A 458 -16.83 -8.50 24.25
CA THR A 458 -15.89 -9.40 23.56
C THR A 458 -14.71 -8.69 22.89
N TYR A 459 -13.54 -9.30 23.04
CA TYR A 459 -12.30 -9.04 22.35
C TYR A 459 -11.89 -10.20 21.44
N ARG A 460 -12.75 -11.21 21.28
CA ARG A 460 -12.59 -12.24 20.27
C ARG A 460 -12.42 -11.61 18.88
N PHE A 461 -11.30 -11.92 18.25
CA PHE A 461 -10.85 -11.40 16.96
C PHE A 461 -10.70 -9.87 16.91
N ALA A 462 -10.77 -9.18 18.05
CA ALA A 462 -10.54 -7.75 18.12
C ALA A 462 -9.04 -7.45 17.96
N PRO A 463 -8.69 -6.29 17.39
CA PRO A 463 -7.30 -5.90 17.22
C PRO A 463 -6.59 -5.76 18.56
N HIS A 464 -5.38 -6.28 18.66
CA HIS A 464 -4.47 -6.09 19.79
C HIS A 464 -3.07 -5.72 19.29
N PHE A 465 -2.41 -4.90 20.10
CA PHE A 465 -1.02 -4.49 19.97
C PHE A 465 -0.61 -4.00 18.59
N GLY A 466 -1.54 -3.32 17.92
CA GLY A 466 -1.33 -2.59 16.67
C GLY A 466 -0.06 -1.74 16.73
N ARG A 467 0.89 -2.00 15.82
CA ARG A 467 2.21 -1.36 15.88
C ARG A 467 2.83 -1.10 14.51
N THR A 468 3.67 -0.08 14.43
CA THR A 468 4.50 0.23 13.26
C THR A 468 5.90 -0.34 13.47
N LEU A 469 6.34 -1.22 12.59
CA LEU A 469 7.61 -1.92 12.70
C LEU A 469 8.77 -1.04 12.24
N ARG A 470 9.43 -0.41 13.21
CA ARG A 470 10.61 0.45 12.99
C ARG A 470 11.86 -0.40 12.77
N GLY A 471 12.87 0.18 12.12
CA GLY A 471 14.16 -0.49 11.91
C GLY A 471 14.24 -1.26 10.58
N LEU A 472 13.22 -1.13 9.73
CA LEU A 472 13.20 -1.58 8.34
C LEU A 472 13.06 -0.38 7.37
N ASP A 473 13.46 0.80 7.85
CA ASP A 473 13.16 2.11 7.26
C ASP A 473 13.79 2.33 5.87
N ASP A 474 14.82 1.56 5.53
CA ASP A 474 15.53 1.67 4.26
C ASP A 474 14.96 0.73 3.19
N LEU A 475 14.03 -0.18 3.53
CA LEU A 475 13.56 -1.24 2.62
C LEU A 475 12.41 -0.79 1.72
N SER A 476 11.60 0.15 2.19
CA SER A 476 10.49 0.77 1.48
C SER A 476 10.28 2.18 2.04
N ASP A 477 9.62 3.06 1.28
CA ASP A 477 9.22 4.37 1.79
C ASP A 477 8.09 4.28 2.83
N HIS A 478 7.50 3.10 3.03
CA HIS A 478 6.63 2.73 4.15
C HIS A 478 7.26 1.66 5.04
N ARG A 479 7.02 1.77 6.34
CA ARG A 479 7.26 0.75 7.36
C ARG A 479 6.07 -0.21 7.41
N PRO A 480 6.30 -1.52 7.62
CA PRO A 480 5.20 -2.45 7.82
C PRO A 480 4.45 -2.14 9.13
N ILE A 481 3.15 -2.36 9.13
CA ILE A 481 2.31 -2.34 10.33
C ILE A 481 1.75 -3.73 10.61
N LEU A 482 1.42 -4.01 11.87
CA LEU A 482 1.01 -5.33 12.32
C LEU A 482 -0.07 -5.25 13.39
N VAL A 483 -0.97 -6.23 13.40
CA VAL A 483 -1.97 -6.44 14.45
C VAL A 483 -2.12 -7.93 14.79
N ASP A 484 -2.43 -8.22 16.05
CA ASP A 484 -2.72 -9.57 16.54
C ASP A 484 -4.22 -9.71 16.84
N LEU A 485 -4.85 -10.80 16.37
CA LEU A 485 -6.30 -11.04 16.44
C LEU A 485 -6.58 -12.39 17.13
N PRO A 486 -6.96 -12.40 18.42
CA PRO A 486 -7.15 -13.64 19.16
C PRO A 486 -8.34 -14.43 18.60
N PHE A 487 -8.20 -15.76 18.47
CA PHE A 487 -9.29 -16.60 17.98
C PHE A 487 -10.38 -16.81 19.03
N GLU A 488 -10.01 -16.66 20.30
CA GLU A 488 -10.85 -16.81 21.48
C GLU A 488 -10.89 -15.49 22.27
N GLU A 489 -11.61 -15.47 23.40
CA GLU A 489 -11.61 -14.31 24.28
C GLU A 489 -10.28 -14.27 25.07
N PRO A 490 -9.47 -13.20 24.93
CA PRO A 490 -8.13 -13.10 25.53
C PRO A 490 -8.12 -12.80 27.04
#